data_AF-A0A101HC67-F1
#
_entry.id   AF-A0A101HC67-F1
#
_cell.length_a   1.000
_cell.length_b   1.000
_cell.length_c   1.000
_cell.angle_alpha   90.00
_cell.angle_beta   90.00
_cell.angle_gamma   90.00
#
_symmetry.space_group_name_H-M   'P 1'
#
loop_
_entity.id
_entity.type
_entity.pdbx_description
1 polymer ?
#
loop_
_entity_poly.entity_id
_entity_poly.type
_entity_poly.pdbx_seq_one_letter_code
_entity_poly.pdbx_strand_id
1 'polypeptide(L)' 'MKRIAIMGAGALGTILGAYIAQSGRDVLLIDTYKEHVDALNNHGAKVVGEDSLIVPVKPRDYVKTIHKYAE' A
#
# COMPACT_ATOMS: atom_id res chain seq x y z
N MET A 1 3.83 -3.02 -19.06
CA MET A 1 3.18 -2.22 -18.00
C MET A 1 3.31 -2.96 -16.69
N LYS A 2 3.75 -2.34 -15.57
CA LYS A 2 3.90 -3.03 -14.27
C LYS A 2 2.60 -2.93 -13.47
N ARG A 3 2.08 -4.07 -13.00
CA ARG A 3 0.92 -4.16 -12.10
C ARG A 3 1.40 -4.13 -10.65
N ILE A 4 0.72 -3.37 -9.81
CA ILE A 4 1.03 -3.22 -8.38
C ILE A 4 -0.03 -4.00 -7.59
N ALA A 5 0.37 -4.76 -6.59
CA ALA A 5 -0.56 -5.38 -5.64
C ALA A 5 -0.24 -4.89 -4.23
N ILE A 6 -1.28 -4.52 -3.49
CA ILE A 6 -1.19 -4.21 -2.06
C ILE A 6 -1.95 -5.31 -1.33
N MET A 7 -1.22 -6.08 -0.52
CA MET A 7 -1.80 -7.06 0.40
C MET A 7 -2.19 -6.33 1.69
N GLY A 8 -3.49 -6.28 1.96
CA GLY A 8 -4.14 -5.50 3.01
C GLY A 8 -4.77 -4.22 2.45
N ALA A 9 -6.11 -4.16 2.46
CA ALA A 9 -6.90 -2.99 2.06
C ALA A 9 -7.43 -2.20 3.26
N GLY A 10 -6.83 -2.31 4.45
CA GLY A 10 -7.12 -1.42 5.58
C GLY A 10 -6.76 0.05 5.31
N ALA A 11 -6.69 0.88 6.35
CA ALA A 11 -6.50 2.34 6.20
C ALA A 11 -5.32 2.74 5.29
N LEU A 12 -4.09 2.29 5.59
CA LEU A 12 -2.91 2.62 4.79
C LEU A 12 -2.94 2.01 3.39
N GLY A 13 -3.41 0.76 3.26
CA GLY A 13 -3.50 0.09 1.97
C GLY A 13 -4.50 0.77 1.04
N THR A 14 -5.63 1.23 1.59
CA THR A 14 -6.64 2.03 0.87
C THR A 14 -6.07 3.39 0.47
N ILE A 15 -5.38 4.11 1.37
CA ILE A 15 -4.79 5.42 1.06
C ILE A 15 -3.72 5.29 -0.03
N LEU A 16 -2.78 4.35 0.11
CA LEU A 16 -1.72 4.11 -0.88
C LEU A 16 -2.32 3.64 -2.21
N GLY A 17 -3.28 2.72 -2.16
CA GLY A 17 -4.03 2.25 -3.33
C GLY A 17 -4.71 3.39 -4.08
N ALA A 18 -5.38 4.28 -3.35
CA ALA A 18 -6.05 5.44 -3.91
C ALA A 18 -5.05 6.37 -4.63
N TYR A 19 -3.92 6.70 -3.99
CA TYR A 19 -2.89 7.56 -4.60
C TYR A 19 -2.23 6.89 -5.83
N ILE A 20 -1.98 5.58 -5.79
CA ILE A 20 -1.41 4.85 -6.93
C ILE A 20 -2.41 4.79 -8.09
N ALA A 21 -3.68 4.46 -7.82
CA ALA A 21 -4.75 4.45 -8.81
C ALA A 21 -4.96 5.84 -9.43
N GLN A 22 -4.96 6.90 -8.59
CA GLN A 22 -5.06 8.29 -9.03
C GLN A 22 -3.90 8.69 -9.97
N SER A 23 -2.70 8.13 -9.80
CA SER A 23 -1.56 8.34 -10.69
C SER A 23 -1.65 7.62 -12.05
N GLY A 24 -2.77 6.94 -12.35
CA GLY A 24 -3.02 6.21 -13.60
C GLY A 24 -2.34 4.84 -13.67
N ARG A 25 -1.89 4.30 -12.54
CA ARG A 25 -1.23 2.99 -12.47
C ARG A 25 -2.23 1.89 -12.11
N ASP A 26 -2.03 0.71 -12.70
CA ASP A 26 -2.81 -0.50 -12.39
C ASP A 26 -2.40 -1.03 -11.00
N VAL A 27 -3.29 -0.89 -10.02
CA VAL A 27 -3.14 -1.35 -8.64
C VAL A 27 -4.33 -2.20 -8.20
N LEU A 28 -4.02 -3.37 -7.64
CA LEU A 28 -4.99 -4.27 -7.03
C LEU A 28 -4.85 -4.22 -5.50
N LEU A 29 -5.96 -3.95 -4.81
CA LEU A 29 -6.07 -4.08 -3.36
C LEU A 29 -6.62 -5.47 -3.02
N ILE A 30 -5.93 -6.20 -2.16
CA ILE A 30 -6.29 -7.56 -1.75
C ILE A 30 -6.54 -7.55 -0.25
N ASP A 31 -7.72 -7.96 0.20
CA ASP A 31 -8.03 -8.11 1.61
C ASP A 31 -9.01 -9.26 1.81
N THR A 32 -8.97 -9.90 2.99
CA THR A 32 -9.89 -10.97 3.36
C THR A 32 -11.21 -10.43 3.90
N TYR A 33 -11.30 -9.14 4.26
CA TYR A 33 -12.51 -8.53 4.78
C TYR A 33 -13.49 -8.17 3.65
N LYS A 34 -14.43 -9.09 3.38
CA LYS A 34 -15.34 -9.04 2.23
C LYS A 34 -16.17 -7.75 2.17
N GLU A 35 -16.76 -7.32 3.27
CA GLU A 35 -17.64 -6.15 3.32
C GLU A 35 -16.88 -4.87 2.95
N HIS A 36 -15.62 -4.77 3.36
CA HIS A 36 -14.75 -3.65 3.00
C HIS A 36 -14.34 -3.71 1.53
N VAL A 37 -14.02 -4.89 1.01
CA VAL A 37 -13.74 -5.10 -0.42
C VAL A 37 -14.95 -4.74 -1.27
N ASP A 38 -16.15 -5.16 -0.88
CA ASP A 38 -17.39 -4.85 -1.58
C ASP A 38 -17.68 -3.35 -1.54
N ALA A 39 -17.46 -2.67 -0.40
CA ALA A 39 -17.60 -1.23 -0.30
C ALA A 39 -16.63 -0.48 -1.23
N LEU A 40 -15.37 -0.91 -1.29
CA LEU A 40 -14.37 -0.35 -2.21
C LEU A 40 -14.74 -0.59 -3.69
N ASN A 41 -15.27 -1.76 -4.03
CA ASN A 41 -15.71 -2.05 -5.40
C ASN A 41 -16.90 -1.19 -5.83
N ASN A 42 -17.85 -0.93 -4.92
CA ASN A 42 -19.07 -0.20 -5.23
C ASN A 42 -18.90 1.32 -5.20
N HIS A 43 -18.04 1.82 -4.31
CA HIS A 43 -17.96 3.26 -4.00
C HIS A 43 -16.57 3.85 -4.28
N GLY A 44 -15.58 3.02 -4.57
CA GLY A 44 -14.19 3.44 -4.65
C GLY A 44 -13.61 3.80 -3.27
N ALA A 45 -12.33 4.16 -3.27
CA ALA A 45 -11.67 4.68 -2.08
C ALA A 45 -11.97 6.18 -1.92
N LYS A 46 -12.59 6.56 -0.79
CA LYS A 46 -12.73 7.96 -0.39
C LYS A 46 -11.67 8.31 0.64
N VAL A 47 -10.70 9.13 0.24
CA VAL A 47 -9.65 9.65 1.12
C VAL A 47 -9.95 11.12 1.40
N VAL A 48 -10.07 11.49 2.67
CA VAL A 48 -10.28 12.87 3.12
C VAL A 48 -9.25 13.15 4.20
N GLY A 49 -8.49 14.23 4.03
CA GLY A 49 -7.45 14.62 4.96
C GLY A 49 -6.59 15.73 4.37
N GLU A 50 -5.69 16.26 5.20
CA GLU A 50 -4.68 17.25 4.82
C GLU A 50 -3.34 16.52 4.80
N ASP A 51 -2.67 16.47 3.65
CA ASP A 51 -1.47 15.62 3.47
C ASP A 51 -0.19 16.46 3.47
N SER A 52 0.87 15.96 4.12
CA SER A 52 2.21 16.56 4.02
C SER A 52 3.31 15.51 4.14
N LEU A 53 4.09 15.37 3.06
CA LEU A 53 4.98 14.25 2.77
C LEU A 53 6.38 14.75 2.45
N ILE A 54 7.41 14.30 3.17
CA ILE A 54 8.80 14.39 2.70
C ILE A 54 9.43 13.00 2.76
N VAL A 55 9.87 12.51 1.58
CA VAL A 55 10.31 11.11 1.36
C VAL A 55 11.65 11.01 0.62
N PRO A 56 12.74 10.70 1.33
CA PRO A 56 13.84 9.90 0.78
C PRO A 56 13.82 8.50 1.40
N VAL A 57 13.85 7.46 0.58
CA VAL A 57 13.72 6.06 1.04
C VAL A 57 14.91 5.19 0.59
N LYS A 58 15.37 4.33 1.51
CA LYS A 58 15.69 2.89 1.39
C LYS A 58 16.58 2.42 2.56
N PRO A 59 16.12 2.47 3.82
CA PRO A 59 16.99 2.08 4.90
C PRO A 59 16.89 0.58 5.20
N ARG A 60 18.02 -0.13 5.11
CA ARG A 60 18.33 -1.30 5.94
C ARG A 60 19.83 -1.59 5.86
N ASP A 61 20.46 -1.96 6.97
CA ASP A 61 21.68 -2.76 6.84
C ASP A 61 21.30 -4.23 7.03
N TYR A 62 21.06 -4.93 5.90
CA TYR A 62 20.72 -6.35 5.94
C TYR A 62 21.88 -7.18 6.47
N VAL A 63 23.13 -6.69 6.53
CA VAL A 63 24.29 -7.45 7.03
C VAL A 63 24.53 -7.22 8.52
N LYS A 64 24.11 -6.10 9.10
CA LYS A 64 23.71 -6.11 10.51
C LYS A 64 22.47 -6.98 10.75
N THR A 65 21.66 -7.17 9.72
CA THR A 65 20.49 -8.08 9.77
C THR A 65 20.89 -9.56 9.57
N ILE A 66 22.03 -9.91 8.94
CA ILE A 66 22.53 -11.28 8.67
C ILE A 66 23.86 -11.67 9.33
N HIS A 67 24.62 -10.77 9.98
CA HIS A 67 25.48 -11.24 11.09
C HIS A 67 24.61 -12.02 12.10
N LYS A 68 23.31 -11.66 12.21
CA LYS A 68 22.21 -12.35 12.90
C LYS A 68 21.67 -13.63 12.23
N TYR A 69 22.01 -13.93 10.98
CA TYR A 69 21.61 -15.17 10.31
C TYR A 69 22.82 -16.07 10.01
N ALA A 70 24.00 -15.79 10.59
CA ALA A 70 25.24 -16.51 10.40
C ALA A 70 25.90 -17.02 11.71
N GLU A 71 25.19 -16.91 12.86
CA GLU A 71 25.31 -17.80 14.02
C GLU A 71 23.95 -18.42 14.33
#